data_AF-A0A3C0N2V8-F1
#
_entry.id   AF-A0A3C0N2V8-F1
#
_cell.length_a   1.000
_cell.length_b   1.000
_cell.length_c   1.000
_cell.angle_alpha   90.00
_cell.angle_beta   90.00
_cell.angle_gamma   90.00
#
_symmetry.space_group_name_H-M   'P 1'
#
loop_
_entity.id
_entity.type
_entity.pdbx_description
1 polymer ?
#
loop_
_entity_poly.entity_id
_entity_poly.type
_entity_poly.pdbx_seq_one_letter_code
_entity_poly.pdbx_strand_id
1 'polypeptide(L)'
;MDIALLVTILAPCLPFLMGLGQKAVEKGAERMGEMGAEGMLPQARKIWEKLHPKVEAKAAAKEAAEDVAKSPDDADAVAALRQQLKKILEAPENAGLVAEIKEILAEAKSQELSEIQV
;
A
#
# COMPACT_ATOMS: atom_id res chain seq x y z
N MET A 1 -6.42 12.63 5.42
CA MET A 1 -6.17 11.19 5.63
C MET A 1 -4.71 11.04 5.98
N ASP A 2 -4.34 10.07 6.82
CA ASP A 2 -2.94 9.86 7.15
C ASP A 2 -2.22 9.11 6.01
N ILE A 3 -1.51 9.86 5.18
CA ILE A 3 -0.82 9.32 4.00
C ILE A 3 0.48 8.61 4.42
N ALA A 4 1.04 8.95 5.58
CA ALA A 4 2.22 8.25 6.09
C ALA A 4 1.85 6.80 6.45
N LEU A 5 0.77 6.61 7.21
CA LEU A 5 0.22 5.30 7.55
C LEU A 5 -0.14 4.49 6.30
N LEU A 6 -0.78 5.12 5.32
CA LEU A 6 -1.10 4.48 4.04
C LEU A 6 0.16 3.91 3.36
N VAL A 7 1.22 4.69 3.31
CA VAL A 7 2.50 4.26 2.72
C VAL A 7 3.18 3.20 3.58
N THR A 8 3.13 3.30 4.91
CA THR A 8 3.67 2.27 5.82
C THR A 8 3.02 0.91 5.59
N ILE A 9 1.72 0.88 5.27
CA ILE A 9 0.98 -0.36 4.96
C ILE A 9 1.35 -0.86 3.56
N LEU A 10 1.44 0.04 2.57
CA LEU A 10 1.67 -0.32 1.17
C LEU A 10 3.13 -0.69 0.86
N ALA A 11 4.12 0.01 1.42
CA ALA A 11 5.54 -0.13 1.08
C ALA A 11 6.04 -1.59 1.17
N PRO A 12 5.88 -2.30 2.30
CA PRO A 12 6.31 -3.69 2.39
C PRO A 12 5.45 -4.67 1.55
N CYS A 13 4.21 -4.30 1.18
CA CYS A 13 3.34 -5.12 0.32
C CYS A 13 3.54 -4.88 -1.18
N LEU A 14 4.02 -3.70 -1.57
CA LEU A 14 4.16 -3.22 -2.95
C LEU A 14 4.86 -4.21 -3.90
N PRO A 15 5.97 -4.87 -3.50
CA PRO A 15 6.61 -5.88 -4.35
C PRO A 15 5.64 -7.01 -4.74
N PHE A 16 4.81 -7.47 -3.82
CA PHE A 16 3.82 -8.52 -4.08
C PHE A 16 2.64 -8.00 -4.89
N LEU A 17 2.16 -6.80 -4.56
CA LEU A 17 1.01 -6.16 -5.22
C LEU A 17 1.28 -5.82 -6.69
N MET A 18 2.52 -5.51 -7.04
CA MET A 18 2.96 -5.24 -8.41
C MET A 18 3.42 -6.50 -9.18
N GLY A 19 3.30 -7.69 -8.57
CA GLY A 19 3.73 -8.95 -9.19
C GLY A 19 5.25 -9.12 -9.26
N LEU A 20 6.03 -8.24 -8.63
CA LEU A 20 7.48 -8.36 -8.49
C LEU A 20 7.88 -9.45 -7.46
N GLY A 21 6.93 -9.87 -6.63
CA GLY A 21 7.10 -10.92 -5.61
C GLY A 21 7.39 -12.32 -6.16
N GLN A 22 7.06 -12.61 -7.43
CA GLN A 22 7.32 -13.93 -8.04
C GLN A 22 8.83 -14.20 -8.25
N LYS A 23 9.66 -13.15 -8.36
CA LYS A 23 11.12 -13.26 -8.36
C LYS A 23 11.74 -13.22 -6.95
N ALA A 24 10.94 -12.90 -5.93
CA ALA A 24 11.37 -12.80 -4.54
C ALA A 24 10.99 -14.05 -3.71
N VAL A 25 10.53 -15.13 -4.32
CA VAL A 25 9.98 -16.33 -3.64
C VAL A 25 10.96 -16.98 -2.65
N GLU A 26 12.28 -16.87 -2.87
CA GLU A 26 13.28 -17.46 -1.96
C GLU A 26 13.54 -16.64 -0.68
N LYS A 27 13.19 -15.34 -0.65
CA LYS A 27 13.27 -14.49 0.58
C LYS A 27 11.91 -13.98 1.07
N GLY A 28 10.90 -14.04 0.22
CA GLY A 28 9.56 -13.53 0.44
C GLY A 28 8.67 -14.50 1.19
N ALA A 29 8.92 -15.81 1.15
CA ALA A 29 8.09 -16.81 1.83
C ALA A 29 8.01 -16.60 3.36
N GLU A 30 9.11 -16.16 4.00
CA GLU A 30 9.13 -15.86 5.44
C GLU A 30 8.36 -14.57 5.78
N ARG A 31 8.58 -13.50 5.01
CA ARG A 31 7.84 -12.22 5.16
C ARG A 31 6.36 -12.33 4.77
N MET A 32 6.04 -13.25 3.85
CA MET A 32 4.68 -13.60 3.44
C MET A 32 3.94 -14.35 4.56
N GLY A 33 4.62 -14.96 5.54
CA GLY A 33 3.95 -15.50 6.73
C GLY A 33 3.38 -14.40 7.62
N GLU A 34 4.16 -13.33 7.84
CA GLU A 34 3.78 -12.19 8.69
C GLU A 34 2.84 -11.20 7.98
N MET A 35 2.98 -11.05 6.66
CA MET A 35 2.08 -10.25 5.82
C MET A 35 1.07 -11.12 5.07
N GLY A 36 0.83 -12.36 5.53
CA GLY A 36 0.10 -13.39 4.77
C GLY A 36 -1.39 -13.16 4.60
N ALA A 37 -2.10 -14.23 4.23
CA ALA A 37 -3.52 -14.23 3.93
C ALA A 37 -4.42 -13.69 5.06
N GLU A 38 -3.91 -13.68 6.29
CA GLU A 38 -4.58 -13.19 7.51
C GLU A 38 -3.96 -11.89 8.05
N GLY A 39 -2.88 -11.37 7.44
CA GLY A 39 -2.19 -10.15 7.85
C GLY A 39 -2.71 -8.89 7.16
N MET A 40 -1.85 -7.89 6.98
CA MET A 40 -2.20 -6.58 6.38
C MET A 40 -2.30 -6.58 4.85
N LEU A 41 -1.90 -7.66 4.17
CA LEU A 41 -1.86 -7.76 2.70
C LEU A 41 -3.23 -7.73 2.01
N PRO A 42 -4.30 -8.37 2.52
CA PRO A 42 -5.65 -8.25 1.94
C PRO A 42 -6.14 -6.80 1.93
N GLN A 43 -5.94 -6.05 3.03
CA GLN A 43 -6.31 -4.63 3.08
C GLN A 43 -5.40 -3.79 2.19
N ALA A 44 -4.08 -4.01 2.22
CA ALA A 44 -3.14 -3.33 1.32
C ALA A 44 -3.49 -3.56 -0.16
N ARG A 45 -3.93 -4.77 -0.52
CA ARG A 45 -4.41 -5.12 -1.86
C ARG A 45 -5.66 -4.36 -2.24
N LYS A 46 -6.70 -4.36 -1.40
CA LYS A 46 -7.92 -3.59 -1.65
C LYS A 46 -7.62 -2.10 -1.86
N ILE A 47 -6.74 -1.53 -1.04
CA ILE A 47 -6.29 -0.14 -1.15
C ILE A 47 -5.54 0.08 -2.47
N TRP A 48 -4.61 -0.82 -2.81
CA TRP A 48 -3.82 -0.72 -4.04
C TRP A 48 -4.68 -0.83 -5.28
N GLU A 49 -5.67 -1.73 -5.34
CA GLU A 49 -6.58 -1.85 -6.49
C GLU A 49 -7.32 -0.53 -6.79
N LYS A 50 -7.62 0.26 -5.74
CA LYS A 50 -8.24 1.58 -5.87
C LYS A 50 -7.24 2.67 -6.29
N LEU A 51 -6.02 2.64 -5.76
CA LEU A 51 -4.97 3.63 -6.03
C LEU A 51 -4.26 3.41 -7.36
N HIS A 52 -4.04 2.15 -7.74
CA HIS A 52 -3.27 1.72 -8.89
C HIS A 52 -3.66 2.44 -10.19
N PRO A 53 -4.94 2.56 -10.59
CA PRO A 53 -5.28 3.28 -11.82
C PRO A 53 -4.87 4.76 -11.80
N LYS A 54 -4.88 5.41 -10.63
CA LYS A 54 -4.44 6.81 -10.47
C LYS A 54 -2.91 6.93 -10.44
N VAL A 55 -2.23 5.93 -9.89
CA VAL A 55 -0.77 5.82 -9.88
C VAL A 55 -0.25 5.58 -11.31
N GLU A 56 -0.81 4.60 -12.03
CA GLU A 56 -0.46 4.28 -13.43
C GLU A 56 -0.69 5.47 -14.36
N ALA A 57 -1.76 6.25 -14.16
CA ALA A 57 -2.06 7.43 -14.95
C ALA A 57 -1.04 8.58 -14.76
N LYS A 58 -0.20 8.52 -13.73
CA LYS A 58 0.76 9.57 -13.40
C LYS A 58 2.18 9.00 -13.37
N ALA A 59 2.96 9.30 -14.40
CA ALA A 59 4.34 8.78 -14.56
C ALA A 59 5.20 8.90 -13.29
N ALA A 60 5.19 10.06 -12.62
CA ALA A 60 5.96 10.27 -11.39
C ALA A 60 5.46 9.43 -10.20
N ALA A 61 4.17 9.08 -10.14
CA ALA A 61 3.64 8.19 -9.10
C ALA A 61 3.97 6.73 -9.40
N LYS A 62 3.89 6.35 -10.68
CA LYS A 62 4.29 5.02 -11.15
C LYS A 62 5.76 4.75 -10.84
N GLU A 63 6.66 5.67 -11.21
CA GLU A 63 8.09 5.56 -10.92
C GLU A 63 8.35 5.38 -9.41
N ALA A 64 7.75 6.24 -8.58
CA ALA A 64 7.91 6.14 -7.13
C ALA A 64 7.37 4.81 -6.55
N ALA A 65 6.28 4.26 -7.11
CA ALA A 65 5.78 2.95 -6.70
C ALA A 65 6.72 1.82 -7.11
N GLU A 66 7.31 1.89 -8.31
CA GLU A 66 8.32 0.93 -8.77
C GLU A 66 9.59 0.98 -7.92
N ASP A 67 10.03 2.16 -7.51
CA ASP A 67 11.21 2.33 -6.65
C ASP A 67 10.97 1.73 -5.26
N VAL A 68 9.82 2.00 -4.65
CA VAL A 68 9.44 1.36 -3.37
C VAL A 68 9.29 -0.15 -3.53
N ALA A 69 8.75 -0.64 -4.65
CA ALA A 69 8.62 -2.07 -4.87
C ALA A 69 9.97 -2.79 -5.10
N LYS A 70 11.01 -2.07 -5.55
CA LYS A 70 12.38 -2.59 -5.62
C LYS A 70 13.11 -2.47 -4.27
N SER A 71 12.78 -1.45 -3.48
CA SER A 71 13.46 -1.14 -2.22
C SER A 71 12.45 -0.59 -1.20
N PRO A 72 11.66 -1.47 -0.54
CA PRO A 72 10.56 -1.06 0.34
C PRO A 72 11.04 -0.41 1.65
N ASP A 73 12.30 -0.65 2.04
CA ASP A 73 12.96 -0.06 3.21
C ASP A 73 13.71 1.25 2.88
N ASP A 74 13.76 1.67 1.61
CA ASP A 74 14.43 2.90 1.20
C ASP A 74 13.60 4.13 1.56
N ALA A 75 14.11 4.93 2.50
CA ALA A 75 13.39 6.06 3.06
C ALA A 75 13.08 7.14 2.01
N ASP A 76 13.96 7.33 1.02
CA ASP A 76 13.80 8.32 -0.04
C ASP A 76 12.72 7.90 -1.04
N ALA A 77 12.71 6.63 -1.46
CA ALA A 77 11.67 6.04 -2.30
C ALA A 77 10.30 6.09 -1.62
N VAL A 78 10.26 5.70 -0.34
CA VAL A 78 9.05 5.76 0.50
C VAL A 78 8.53 7.21 0.61
N ALA A 79 9.43 8.17 0.83
CA ALA A 79 9.07 9.58 0.88
C ALA A 79 8.55 10.09 -0.48
N ALA A 80 9.17 9.69 -1.59
CA ALA A 80 8.73 10.04 -2.94
C ALA A 80 7.31 9.51 -3.21
N LEU A 81 7.05 8.23 -2.91
CA LEU A 81 5.72 7.64 -3.06
C LEU A 81 4.68 8.39 -2.20
N ARG A 82 5.01 8.70 -0.95
CA ARG A 82 4.15 9.50 -0.07
C ARG A 82 3.78 10.84 -0.68
N GLN A 83 4.73 11.56 -1.27
CA GLN A 83 4.48 12.84 -1.94
C GLN A 83 3.58 12.68 -3.17
N GLN A 84 3.75 11.62 -3.95
CA GLN A 84 2.94 11.38 -5.13
C GLN A 84 1.51 10.98 -4.79
N LEU A 85 1.33 10.09 -3.81
CA LEU A 85 0.01 9.72 -3.28
C LEU A 85 -0.68 10.93 -2.66
N LYS A 86 0.04 11.80 -1.95
CA LYS A 86 -0.50 13.06 -1.46
C LYS A 86 -1.09 13.91 -2.57
N LYS A 87 -0.34 14.15 -3.65
CA LYS A 87 -0.83 14.90 -4.81
C LYS A 87 -2.05 14.25 -5.48
N ILE A 88 -2.10 12.91 -5.55
CA ILE A 88 -3.24 12.19 -6.12
C ILE A 88 -4.48 12.35 -5.22
N LEU A 89 -4.32 12.13 -3.92
CA LEU A 89 -5.43 12.08 -2.97
C LEU A 89 -5.95 13.46 -2.57
N GLU A 90 -5.13 14.51 -2.67
CA GLU A 90 -5.55 15.89 -2.47
C GLU A 90 -6.21 16.51 -3.70
N ALA A 91 -6.16 15.82 -4.86
CA ALA A 91 -6.89 16.29 -6.04
C ALA A 91 -8.42 16.20 -5.78
N PRO A 92 -9.19 17.27 -6.05
CA PRO A 92 -10.60 17.34 -5.69
C PRO A 92 -11.45 16.26 -6.39
N GLU A 93 -11.07 15.85 -7.59
CA GLU A 93 -11.69 14.75 -8.35
C GLU A 93 -11.56 13.37 -7.69
N ASN A 94 -10.62 13.22 -6.75
CA ASN A 94 -10.35 11.98 -6.04
C ASN A 94 -10.92 11.95 -4.62
N ALA A 95 -11.80 12.91 -4.27
CA ALA A 95 -12.44 12.94 -2.95
C ALA A 95 -13.20 11.63 -2.62
N GLY A 96 -13.88 11.03 -3.60
CA GLY A 96 -14.55 9.74 -3.44
C GLY A 96 -13.56 8.59 -3.17
N LEU A 97 -12.43 8.57 -3.87
CA LEU A 97 -11.36 7.60 -3.65
C LEU A 97 -10.77 7.69 -2.24
N VAL A 98 -10.59 8.91 -1.72
CA VAL A 98 -10.13 9.13 -0.34
C VAL A 98 -11.13 8.57 0.68
N ALA A 99 -12.43 8.67 0.43
CA ALA A 99 -13.44 8.09 1.31
C ALA A 99 -13.35 6.56 1.32
N GLU A 100 -13.31 5.92 0.15
CA GLU A 100 -13.19 4.46 0.04
C GLU A 100 -11.92 3.93 0.73
N ILE A 101 -10.77 4.58 0.55
CA ILE A 101 -9.52 4.15 1.20
C ILE A 101 -9.62 4.28 2.73
N LYS A 102 -10.27 5.33 3.25
CA LYS A 102 -10.48 5.48 4.69
C LYS A 102 -11.36 4.38 5.27
N GLU A 103 -12.39 3.96 4.54
CA GLU A 103 -13.27 2.86 4.95
C GLU A 103 -12.46 1.56 5.05
N ILE A 104 -11.67 1.23 4.02
CA ILE A 104 -10.81 0.04 4.02
C ILE A 104 -9.78 0.08 5.18
N LEU A 105 -9.19 1.24 5.47
CA LEU A 105 -8.28 1.43 6.60
C LEU A 105 -8.98 1.28 7.96
N ALA A 106 -10.23 1.72 8.08
CA ALA A 106 -11.02 1.58 9.30
C ALA A 106 -11.45 0.12 9.52
N GLU A 107 -11.79 -0.60 8.46
CA GLU A 107 -12.02 -2.05 8.49
C GLU A 107 -10.76 -2.78 8.95
N ALA A 108 -9.59 -2.42 8.38
CA ALA A 108 -8.30 -3.01 8.76
C ALA A 108 -8.03 -2.88 10.27
N LYS A 109 -8.24 -1.68 10.81
CA LYS A 109 -8.05 -1.39 12.24
C LYS A 109 -9.04 -2.12 13.14
N SER A 110 -10.26 -2.38 12.65
CA SER A 110 -11.30 -3.05 13.42
C SER A 110 -11.10 -4.57 13.49
N GLN A 111 -10.51 -5.17 12.45
CA GLN A 111 -10.16 -6.60 12.47
C GLN A 111 -9.01 -6.90 13.43
N GLU A 112 -7.98 -6.04 13.48
CA GLU A 112 -6.84 -6.17 14.40
C GLU A 112 -7.26 -6.10 15.88
N LEU A 113 -8.30 -5.31 16.21
CA LEU A 113 -8.84 -5.19 17.57
C LEU A 113 -9.73 -6.36 18.00
N SER A 114 -10.20 -7.18 17.06
CA SER A 114 -11.05 -8.36 17.35
C SER A 114 -10.24 -9.62 17.69
N GLU A 115 -8.97 -9.69 17.29
CA GLU A 115 -8.08 -10.82 17.59
C GLU A 115 -7.41 -10.74 18.98
N ILE A 116 -7.46 -9.59 19.65
CA ILE A 116 -6.89 -9.41 21.01
C ILE A 116 -7.86 -9.91 22.11
N GLN A 117 -9.05 -10.40 21.74
CA GLN A 117 -10.10 -10.75 22.70
C GLN A 117 -10.52 -12.24 22.72
N VAL A 118 -9.66 -13.17 22.27
CA VAL A 118 -9.88 -14.62 22.44
C VAL A 118 -9.09 -15.22 23.59
#